data_AF-A0A6Y1K057-F1
#
_entry.id   AF-A0A6Y1K057-F1
#
_cell.length_a   1.000
_cell.length_b   1.000
_cell.length_c   1.000
_cell.angle_alpha   90.00
_cell.angle_beta   90.00
_cell.angle_gamma   90.00
#
_symmetry.space_group_name_H-M   'P 1'
#
loop_
_entity.id
_entity.type
_entity.pdbx_description
1 polymer ?
#
loop_
_entity_poly.entity_id
_entity_poly.type
_entity_poly.pdbx_seq_one_letter_code
_entity_poly.pdbx_strand_id
1 'polypeptide(L)'
;YALKTSRHTAPDGKIKPLRYAAAVENALRKKTGADAGYSGLICKNPNHSHWKIAVWQPKLYSLDWLADSRDLNAANDKEIVADYDLGRNCTLFDKIHKWAYNAICQGWPEYAPWLQAFVERAKAYNLQFSAPLDENEVMGIAKSVAKWTSTHFSKNSFDDFVRNTHTPELQSVRWAIGGKLSGLISRGGWRPLGVKNKKSISNEKPWISLGVSRSTWYRRYKYE
;
A
#
# COMPACT_ATOMS: atom_id res chain seq x y z
N TYR A 1 -29.38 -11.00 -9.19
CA TYR A 1 -29.53 -12.26 -8.44
C TYR A 1 -29.88 -11.92 -6.99
N ALA A 2 -30.42 -12.86 -6.23
CA ALA A 2 -30.70 -12.66 -4.80
C ALA A 2 -30.11 -13.82 -3.99
N LEU A 3 -29.59 -13.49 -2.80
CA LEU A 3 -28.98 -14.45 -1.89
C LEU A 3 -30.02 -15.04 -0.94
N LYS A 4 -29.89 -16.35 -0.65
CA LYS A 4 -30.74 -17.05 0.34
C LYS A 4 -30.51 -16.54 1.75
N THR A 5 -29.27 -16.17 2.06
CA THR A 5 -28.86 -15.59 3.35
C THR A 5 -28.38 -14.17 3.09
N SER A 6 -28.98 -13.18 3.75
CA SER A 6 -28.60 -11.79 3.60
C SER A 6 -27.25 -11.50 4.26
N ARG A 7 -26.56 -10.47 3.75
CA ARG A 7 -25.29 -10.00 4.28
C ARG A 7 -25.49 -8.73 5.10
N HIS A 8 -25.10 -8.77 6.37
CA HIS A 8 -25.11 -7.60 7.24
C HIS A 8 -23.91 -6.70 6.92
N THR A 9 -24.17 -5.49 6.39
CA THR A 9 -23.12 -4.57 5.86
C THR A 9 -22.81 -3.38 6.79
N ALA A 10 -23.43 -3.33 7.98
CA ALA A 10 -23.17 -2.30 8.96
C ALA A 10 -21.82 -2.55 9.68
N PRO A 11 -21.21 -1.52 10.31
CA PRO A 11 -19.88 -1.61 10.92
C PRO A 11 -19.76 -2.61 12.09
N ASP A 12 -20.88 -2.98 12.71
CA ASP A 12 -21.01 -4.02 13.74
C ASP A 12 -21.06 -5.46 13.18
N GLY A 13 -21.14 -5.60 11.85
CA GLY A 13 -21.19 -6.88 11.17
C GLY A 13 -19.89 -7.69 11.25
N LYS A 14 -20.01 -9.03 11.20
CA LYS A 14 -18.84 -9.92 11.16
C LYS A 14 -18.04 -9.72 9.86
N ILE A 15 -16.77 -9.36 10.01
CA ILE A 15 -15.85 -9.07 8.89
C ILE A 15 -15.58 -10.31 8.01
N LYS A 16 -15.51 -11.52 8.58
CA LYS A 16 -15.18 -12.75 7.83
C LYS A 16 -16.22 -13.06 6.72
N PRO A 17 -17.55 -13.12 7.02
CA PRO A 17 -18.58 -13.25 5.98
C PRO A 17 -18.57 -12.13 4.94
N LEU A 18 -18.31 -10.89 5.35
CA LEU A 18 -18.21 -9.75 4.44
C LEU A 18 -17.10 -9.93 3.41
N ARG A 19 -15.92 -10.34 3.87
CA ARG A 19 -14.77 -10.64 3.01
C ARG A 19 -15.05 -11.78 2.05
N TYR A 20 -15.68 -12.85 2.54
CA TYR A 20 -16.04 -13.99 1.69
C TYR A 20 -17.03 -13.59 0.59
N ALA A 21 -18.07 -12.84 0.92
CA ALA A 21 -19.02 -12.31 -0.06
C ALA A 21 -18.34 -11.40 -1.10
N ALA A 22 -17.44 -10.51 -0.66
CA ALA A 22 -16.68 -9.64 -1.56
C ALA A 22 -15.74 -10.42 -2.49
N ALA A 23 -15.12 -11.49 -2.01
CA ALA A 23 -14.27 -12.36 -2.83
C ALA A 23 -15.09 -13.07 -3.93
N VAL A 24 -16.26 -13.61 -3.57
CA VAL A 24 -17.19 -14.24 -4.53
C VAL A 24 -17.67 -13.23 -5.57
N GLU A 25 -18.03 -12.01 -5.16
CA GLU A 25 -18.46 -10.93 -6.04
C GLU A 25 -17.35 -10.48 -7.01
N ASN A 26 -16.13 -10.30 -6.53
CA ASN A 26 -14.99 -9.93 -7.37
C ASN A 26 -14.67 -11.02 -8.40
N ALA A 27 -14.76 -12.29 -7.99
CA ALA A 27 -14.61 -13.40 -8.90
C ALA A 27 -15.76 -13.48 -9.93
N LEU A 28 -17.00 -13.13 -9.53
CA LEU A 28 -18.16 -12.97 -10.43
C LEU A 28 -17.84 -11.94 -11.51
N ARG A 29 -17.44 -10.76 -11.07
CA ARG A 29 -17.09 -9.63 -11.92
C ARG A 29 -16.03 -9.98 -12.95
N LYS A 30 -14.91 -10.60 -12.53
CA LYS A 30 -13.83 -11.01 -13.45
C LYS A 30 -14.31 -11.98 -14.54
N LYS A 31 -15.15 -12.96 -14.19
CA LYS A 31 -15.62 -13.98 -15.16
C LYS A 31 -16.63 -13.42 -16.15
N THR A 32 -17.54 -12.57 -15.70
CA THR A 32 -18.59 -11.99 -16.57
C THR A 32 -18.11 -10.77 -17.33
N GLY A 33 -16.88 -10.30 -17.09
CA GLY A 33 -16.39 -9.04 -17.64
C GLY A 33 -17.21 -7.84 -17.17
N ALA A 34 -17.78 -7.89 -15.96
CA ALA A 34 -18.61 -6.80 -15.44
C ALA A 34 -17.75 -5.59 -15.05
N ASP A 35 -18.37 -4.41 -15.11
CA ASP A 35 -17.72 -3.13 -14.79
C ASP A 35 -17.07 -3.14 -13.39
N ALA A 36 -15.80 -2.74 -13.34
CA ALA A 36 -15.02 -2.59 -12.12
C ALA A 36 -15.43 -1.35 -11.29
N GLY A 37 -15.94 -0.31 -11.95
CA GLY A 37 -16.33 0.95 -11.34
C GLY A 37 -17.74 0.98 -10.78
N TYR A 38 -18.52 -0.09 -10.96
CA TYR A 38 -19.91 -0.13 -10.51
C TYR A 38 -19.99 -0.14 -8.98
N SER A 39 -20.43 0.97 -8.40
CA SER A 39 -20.51 1.19 -6.94
C SER A 39 -21.83 0.71 -6.29
N GLY A 40 -22.73 0.10 -7.07
CA GLY A 40 -24.05 -0.34 -6.57
C GLY A 40 -25.09 0.79 -6.40
N LEU A 41 -24.71 2.05 -6.65
CA LEU A 41 -25.58 3.22 -6.49
C LEU A 41 -26.50 3.45 -7.70
N ILE A 42 -26.11 2.98 -8.87
CA ILE A 42 -26.88 3.14 -10.11
C ILE A 42 -27.74 1.90 -10.32
N CYS A 43 -28.84 1.77 -9.57
CA CYS A 43 -29.83 0.73 -9.84
C CYS A 43 -31.20 1.35 -10.16
N LYS A 44 -31.92 0.76 -11.10
CA LYS A 44 -33.37 1.01 -11.25
C LYS A 44 -34.10 0.18 -10.20
N ASN A 45 -35.13 0.73 -9.58
CA ASN A 45 -36.03 -0.04 -8.73
C ASN A 45 -36.74 -1.10 -9.59
N PRO A 46 -36.47 -2.41 -9.41
CA PRO A 46 -37.07 -3.45 -10.24
C PRO A 46 -38.59 -3.44 -10.13
N ASN A 47 -39.16 -3.07 -8.97
CA ASN A 47 -40.60 -3.11 -8.71
C ASN A 47 -41.40 -1.93 -9.29
N HIS A 48 -40.80 -1.08 -10.12
CA HIS A 48 -41.48 0.08 -10.68
C HIS A 48 -42.18 -0.27 -12.00
N SER A 49 -43.44 0.17 -12.16
CA SER A 49 -44.36 -0.22 -13.25
C SER A 49 -43.83 0.07 -14.66
N HIS A 50 -42.96 1.08 -14.81
CA HIS A 50 -42.38 1.46 -16.10
C HIS A 50 -41.28 0.52 -16.60
N TRP A 51 -40.78 -0.43 -15.80
CA TRP A 51 -39.69 -1.33 -16.20
C TRP A 51 -40.22 -2.72 -16.56
N LYS A 52 -39.77 -3.26 -17.70
CA LYS A 52 -39.97 -4.66 -18.04
C LYS A 52 -38.90 -5.49 -17.34
N ILE A 53 -39.31 -6.37 -16.44
CA ILE A 53 -38.39 -7.25 -15.69
C ILE A 53 -38.39 -8.62 -16.37
N ALA A 54 -37.21 -9.14 -16.69
CA ALA A 54 -37.04 -10.54 -17.08
C ALA A 54 -36.37 -11.29 -15.93
N VAL A 55 -37.07 -12.26 -15.33
CA VAL A 55 -36.53 -13.10 -14.25
C VAL A 55 -36.17 -14.47 -14.81
N TRP A 56 -34.88 -14.72 -14.98
CA TRP A 56 -34.36 -15.98 -15.56
C TRP A 56 -34.35 -17.13 -14.56
N GLN A 57 -34.20 -16.83 -13.26
CA GLN A 57 -34.18 -17.81 -12.19
C GLN A 57 -34.86 -17.22 -10.95
N PRO A 58 -35.97 -17.80 -10.45
CA PRO A 58 -36.68 -17.29 -9.27
C PRO A 58 -36.05 -17.78 -7.95
N LYS A 59 -35.21 -18.82 -7.99
CA LYS A 59 -34.59 -19.38 -6.79
C LYS A 59 -33.47 -18.48 -6.26
N LEU A 60 -33.40 -18.37 -4.93
CA LEU A 60 -32.32 -17.69 -4.22
C LEU A 60 -31.05 -18.55 -4.23
N TYR A 61 -29.91 -17.91 -4.43
CA TYR A 61 -28.60 -18.58 -4.45
C TYR A 61 -27.99 -18.62 -3.04
N SER A 62 -27.41 -19.75 -2.64
CA SER A 62 -26.48 -19.76 -1.51
C SER A 62 -25.15 -19.13 -1.94
N LEU A 63 -24.48 -18.48 -0.99
CA LEU A 63 -23.18 -17.87 -1.26
C LEU A 63 -22.14 -18.93 -1.67
N ASP A 64 -22.21 -20.12 -1.05
CA ASP A 64 -21.34 -21.25 -1.39
C ASP A 64 -21.59 -21.79 -2.80
N TRP A 65 -22.84 -21.78 -3.28
CA TRP A 65 -23.15 -22.22 -4.64
C TRP A 65 -22.54 -21.26 -5.69
N LEU A 66 -22.49 -19.97 -5.37
CA LEU A 66 -21.80 -18.99 -6.22
C LEU A 66 -20.28 -19.14 -6.16
N ALA A 67 -19.76 -19.63 -5.02
CA ALA A 67 -18.34 -19.85 -4.78
C ALA A 67 -17.80 -21.12 -5.46
N ASP A 68 -18.60 -22.20 -5.53
CA ASP A 68 -18.23 -23.50 -6.12
C ASP A 68 -17.72 -23.41 -7.56
N SER A 69 -18.04 -22.33 -8.26
CA SER A 69 -17.57 -22.11 -9.63
C SER A 69 -16.13 -21.58 -9.75
N ARG A 70 -15.30 -21.55 -8.68
CA ARG A 70 -14.07 -20.72 -8.65
C ARG A 70 -12.90 -21.11 -7.75
N ASP A 71 -11.74 -20.57 -8.18
CA ASP A 71 -10.53 -20.37 -7.39
C ASP A 71 -10.60 -19.02 -6.65
N LEU A 72 -10.98 -19.04 -5.36
CA LEU A 72 -11.16 -17.85 -4.53
C LEU A 72 -9.83 -17.18 -4.12
N ASN A 73 -8.70 -17.84 -4.38
CA ASN A 73 -7.38 -17.38 -3.95
C ASN A 73 -6.92 -16.11 -4.69
N ALA A 74 -7.34 -15.91 -5.95
CA ALA A 74 -7.00 -14.74 -6.78
C ALA A 74 -7.77 -13.45 -6.44
N ALA A 75 -8.59 -13.47 -5.38
CA ALA A 75 -9.36 -12.32 -4.91
C ALA A 75 -8.72 -11.61 -3.70
N ASN A 76 -7.70 -12.21 -3.08
CA ASN A 76 -6.90 -11.59 -2.01
C ASN A 76 -5.77 -10.70 -2.53
N ASP A 77 -5.54 -10.68 -3.84
CA ASP A 77 -4.64 -9.72 -4.43
C ASP A 77 -5.23 -8.33 -4.23
N LYS A 78 -4.66 -7.62 -3.25
CA LYS A 78 -4.85 -6.18 -3.04
C LYS A 78 -4.24 -5.37 -4.19
N GLU A 79 -4.29 -5.86 -5.42
CA GLU A 79 -4.17 -5.00 -6.58
C GLU A 79 -5.44 -4.18 -6.67
N ILE A 80 -5.45 -3.11 -5.87
CA ILE A 80 -6.11 -1.89 -6.28
C ILE A 80 -5.42 -1.55 -7.59
N VAL A 81 -6.04 -1.94 -8.71
CA VAL A 81 -5.59 -1.55 -10.03
C VAL A 81 -5.75 -0.04 -10.06
N ALA A 82 -4.67 0.65 -9.69
CA ALA A 82 -4.59 2.11 -9.52
C ALA A 82 -4.76 2.87 -10.85
N ASP A 83 -4.97 2.13 -11.94
CA ASP A 83 -4.98 2.61 -13.32
C ASP A 83 -6.39 2.84 -13.88
N TYR A 84 -7.45 2.60 -13.09
CA TYR A 84 -8.82 2.94 -13.50
C TYR A 84 -9.26 4.30 -12.94
N ASP A 85 -9.94 5.09 -13.76
CA ASP A 85 -9.98 6.56 -13.73
C ASP A 85 -10.25 7.25 -12.38
N LEU A 86 -11.00 6.62 -11.46
CA LEU A 86 -11.29 7.16 -10.12
C LEU A 86 -10.11 7.03 -9.13
N GLY A 87 -9.23 6.06 -9.33
CA GLY A 87 -8.14 5.76 -8.40
C GLY A 87 -6.94 6.70 -8.53
N ARG A 88 -6.77 7.38 -9.67
CA ARG A 88 -5.56 8.17 -9.98
C ARG A 88 -5.43 9.42 -9.11
N ASN A 89 -6.52 10.16 -8.91
CA ASN A 89 -6.54 11.34 -8.04
C ASN A 89 -6.15 10.96 -6.60
N CYS A 90 -6.82 9.94 -6.03
CA CYS A 90 -6.51 9.43 -4.70
C CYS A 90 -5.09 8.89 -4.61
N THR A 91 -4.61 8.17 -5.62
CA THR A 91 -3.24 7.62 -5.67
C THR A 91 -2.21 8.75 -5.70
N LEU A 92 -2.45 9.79 -6.49
CA LEU A 92 -1.58 10.96 -6.59
C LEU A 92 -1.54 11.71 -5.25
N PHE A 93 -2.70 11.98 -4.65
CA PHE A 93 -2.82 12.54 -3.31
C PHE A 93 -2.08 11.69 -2.26
N ASP A 94 -2.24 10.37 -2.31
CA ASP A 94 -1.63 9.42 -1.39
C ASP A 94 -0.11 9.42 -1.45
N LYS A 95 0.45 9.49 -2.67
CA LYS A 95 1.89 9.60 -2.88
C LYS A 95 2.42 10.95 -2.38
N ILE A 96 1.71 12.03 -2.68
CA ILE A 96 2.14 13.39 -2.38
C ILE A 96 2.13 13.67 -0.86
N HIS A 97 1.06 13.34 -0.13
CA HIS A 97 0.99 13.67 1.29
C HIS A 97 2.01 12.90 2.14
N LYS A 98 2.25 11.61 1.81
CA LYS A 98 3.26 10.79 2.50
C LYS A 98 4.66 11.35 2.32
N TRP A 99 4.95 11.87 1.13
CA TRP A 99 6.20 12.59 0.91
C TRP A 99 6.25 13.88 1.72
N ALA A 100 5.17 14.66 1.70
CA ALA A 100 5.10 15.97 2.33
C ALA A 100 5.40 15.95 3.83
N TYR A 101 4.86 14.96 4.56
CA TYR A 101 5.05 14.84 6.01
C TYR A 101 6.51 14.65 6.39
N ASN A 102 7.31 14.04 5.52
CA ASN A 102 8.75 13.89 5.74
C ASN A 102 9.53 15.12 5.24
N ALA A 103 9.10 15.71 4.13
CA ALA A 103 9.78 16.82 3.49
C ALA A 103 9.67 18.15 4.26
N ILE A 104 8.52 18.42 4.89
CA ILE A 104 8.31 19.68 5.63
C ILE A 104 9.30 19.85 6.78
N CYS A 105 9.71 18.73 7.40
CA CYS A 105 10.67 18.71 8.50
C CYS A 105 12.12 19.02 8.06
N GLN A 106 12.43 19.09 6.76
CA GLN A 106 13.79 19.34 6.26
C GLN A 106 14.20 20.82 6.29
N GLY A 107 13.26 21.74 6.53
CA GLY A 107 13.60 23.16 6.53
C GLY A 107 12.46 24.14 6.80
N TRP A 108 11.22 23.68 7.05
CA TRP A 108 10.07 24.53 7.34
C TRP A 108 9.93 25.73 6.36
N PRO A 109 9.87 25.47 5.04
CA PRO A 109 9.88 26.53 4.04
C PRO A 109 8.63 27.41 4.09
N GLU A 110 8.75 28.63 3.60
CA GLU A 110 7.59 29.51 3.37
C GLU A 110 6.63 28.92 2.32
N TYR A 111 5.37 29.37 2.35
CA TYR A 111 4.30 28.77 1.56
C TYR A 111 4.54 28.80 0.05
N ALA A 112 5.13 29.86 -0.51
CA ALA A 112 5.35 29.97 -1.94
C ALA A 112 6.38 28.96 -2.48
N PRO A 113 7.62 28.88 -1.92
CA PRO A 113 8.56 27.80 -2.25
C PRO A 113 8.00 26.40 -1.98
N TRP A 114 7.22 26.26 -0.89
CA TRP A 114 6.60 24.99 -0.52
C TRP A 114 5.60 24.52 -1.58
N LEU A 115 4.71 25.42 -2.03
CA LEU A 115 3.75 25.12 -3.08
C LEU A 115 4.44 24.76 -4.40
N GLN A 116 5.52 25.47 -4.76
CA GLN A 116 6.27 25.16 -5.98
C GLN A 116 6.83 23.73 -5.95
N ALA A 117 7.44 23.32 -4.83
CA ALA A 117 7.96 21.96 -4.67
C ALA A 117 6.85 20.89 -4.81
N PHE A 118 5.65 21.18 -4.31
CA PHE A 118 4.49 20.30 -4.51
C PHE A 118 4.06 20.19 -5.96
N VAL A 119 3.97 21.33 -6.67
CA VAL A 119 3.56 21.34 -8.07
C VAL A 119 4.54 20.54 -8.92
N GLU A 120 5.84 20.76 -8.76
CA GLU A 120 6.88 20.02 -9.47
C GLU A 120 6.77 18.51 -9.21
N ARG A 121 6.60 18.12 -7.94
CA ARG A 121 6.52 16.71 -7.57
C ARG A 121 5.20 16.06 -7.99
N ALA A 122 4.09 16.77 -7.93
CA ALA A 122 2.80 16.30 -8.39
C ALA A 122 2.82 16.06 -9.90
N LYS A 123 3.45 16.96 -10.68
CA LYS A 123 3.69 16.76 -12.11
C LYS A 123 4.56 15.52 -12.36
N ALA A 124 5.64 15.34 -11.61
CA ALA A 124 6.52 14.17 -11.73
C ALA A 124 5.79 12.85 -11.45
N TYR A 125 4.91 12.81 -10.45
CA TYR A 125 4.10 11.62 -10.17
C TYR A 125 2.98 11.40 -11.20
N ASN A 126 2.42 12.47 -11.77
CA ASN A 126 1.40 12.37 -12.80
C ASN A 126 1.94 11.72 -14.09
N LEU A 127 3.21 11.97 -14.42
CA LEU A 127 3.89 11.35 -15.57
C LEU A 127 4.11 9.83 -15.42
N GLN A 128 3.92 9.28 -14.22
CA GLN A 128 4.04 7.83 -13.99
C GLN A 128 2.75 7.07 -14.29
N PHE A 129 1.63 7.76 -14.49
CA PHE A 129 0.37 7.12 -14.84
C PHE A 129 0.34 6.77 -16.33
N SER A 130 -0.30 5.65 -16.68
CA SER A 130 -0.52 5.25 -18.07
C SER A 130 -1.29 6.31 -18.86
N ALA A 131 -2.24 6.98 -18.19
CA ALA A 131 -2.98 8.12 -18.70
C ALA A 131 -2.92 9.27 -17.67
N PRO A 132 -2.12 10.34 -17.92
CA PRO A 132 -1.97 11.47 -17.00
C PRO A 132 -3.28 12.23 -16.76
N LEU A 133 -3.42 12.79 -15.55
CA LEU A 133 -4.50 13.71 -15.18
C LEU A 133 -4.28 15.10 -15.81
N ASP A 134 -5.36 15.88 -15.92
CA ASP A 134 -5.30 17.27 -16.37
C ASP A 134 -4.47 18.14 -15.41
N GLU A 135 -3.80 19.16 -15.96
CA GLU A 135 -2.93 20.04 -15.17
C GLU A 135 -3.69 20.75 -14.06
N ASN A 136 -4.95 21.14 -14.28
CA ASN A 136 -5.76 21.82 -13.27
C ASN A 136 -6.05 20.91 -12.08
N GLU A 137 -6.31 19.64 -12.34
CA GLU A 137 -6.57 18.64 -11.31
C GLU A 137 -5.31 18.38 -10.47
N VAL A 138 -4.17 18.22 -11.12
CA VAL A 138 -2.86 18.07 -10.46
C VAL A 138 -2.52 19.28 -9.59
N MET A 139 -2.74 20.50 -10.12
CA MET A 139 -2.54 21.73 -9.35
C MET A 139 -3.49 21.83 -8.15
N GLY A 140 -4.75 21.40 -8.30
CA GLY A 140 -5.72 21.37 -7.21
C GLY A 140 -5.27 20.48 -6.06
N ILE A 141 -4.79 19.27 -6.38
CA ILE A 141 -4.22 18.33 -5.40
C ILE A 141 -3.00 18.94 -4.72
N ALA A 142 -2.05 19.48 -5.50
CA ALA A 142 -0.84 20.10 -4.96
C ALA A 142 -1.15 21.24 -3.98
N LYS A 143 -2.06 22.16 -4.35
CA LYS A 143 -2.50 23.26 -3.49
C LYS A 143 -3.18 22.78 -2.22
N SER A 144 -4.03 21.75 -2.33
CA SER A 144 -4.74 21.17 -1.18
C SER A 144 -3.76 20.62 -0.13
N VAL A 145 -2.79 19.80 -0.57
CA VAL A 145 -1.80 19.21 0.35
C VAL A 145 -0.84 20.27 0.88
N ALA A 146 -0.38 21.20 0.05
CA ALA A 146 0.49 22.29 0.47
C ALA A 146 -0.14 23.16 1.56
N LYS A 147 -1.39 23.56 1.36
CA LYS A 147 -2.14 24.37 2.33
C LYS A 147 -2.39 23.60 3.64
N TRP A 148 -2.76 22.33 3.55
CA TRP A 148 -3.00 21.53 4.77
C TRP A 148 -1.73 21.36 5.58
N THR A 149 -0.62 21.02 4.93
CA THR A 149 0.66 20.81 5.60
C THR A 149 1.23 22.09 6.22
N SER A 150 1.15 23.22 5.52
CA SER A 150 1.64 24.50 6.06
C SER A 150 0.80 25.03 7.23
N THR A 151 -0.47 24.63 7.33
CA THR A 151 -1.37 25.08 8.41
C THR A 151 -1.32 24.18 9.64
N HIS A 152 -1.10 22.87 9.46
CA HIS A 152 -1.19 21.88 10.55
C HIS A 152 0.18 21.47 11.11
N PHE A 153 1.26 21.61 10.35
CA PHE A 153 2.60 21.29 10.83
C PHE A 153 3.33 22.58 11.21
N SER A 154 3.97 22.53 12.36
CA SER A 154 4.88 23.57 12.82
C SER A 154 6.09 22.92 13.49
N LYS A 155 7.20 23.63 13.50
CA LYS A 155 8.43 23.19 14.17
C LYS A 155 8.17 22.85 15.64
N ASN A 156 7.44 23.70 16.35
CA ASN A 156 7.11 23.47 17.75
C ASN A 156 6.27 22.20 17.96
N SER A 157 5.24 22.00 17.14
CA SER A 157 4.39 20.79 17.19
C SER A 157 5.21 19.52 16.91
N PHE A 158 6.15 19.59 15.97
CA PHE A 158 7.06 18.48 15.69
C PHE A 158 8.04 18.24 16.83
N ASP A 159 8.62 19.28 17.43
CA ASP A 159 9.54 19.16 18.56
C ASP A 159 8.82 18.57 19.80
N ASP A 160 7.58 18.98 20.04
CA ASP A 160 6.70 18.38 21.05
C ASP A 160 6.44 16.90 20.78
N PHE A 161 6.09 16.56 19.54
CA PHE A 161 5.90 15.18 19.12
C PHE A 161 7.16 14.35 19.32
N VAL A 162 8.34 14.87 18.96
CA VAL A 162 9.62 14.18 19.12
C VAL A 162 9.89 13.95 20.61
N ARG A 163 9.77 14.96 21.47
CA ARG A 163 9.94 14.81 22.92
C ARG A 163 9.03 13.74 23.51
N ASN A 164 7.76 13.73 23.10
CA ASN A 164 6.77 12.80 23.66
C ASN A 164 6.93 11.37 23.13
N THR A 165 7.47 11.18 21.93
CA THR A 165 7.52 9.86 21.27
C THR A 165 8.91 9.23 21.17
N HIS A 166 9.98 10.03 21.29
CA HIS A 166 11.37 9.58 21.18
C HIS A 166 12.03 9.40 22.54
N THR A 167 11.25 9.04 23.57
CA THR A 167 11.83 8.62 24.83
C THR A 167 12.64 7.31 24.64
N PRO A 168 13.71 7.08 25.41
CA PRO A 168 14.51 5.87 25.31
C PRO A 168 13.68 4.59 25.40
N GLU A 169 12.65 4.58 26.24
CA GLU A 169 11.75 3.43 26.45
C GLU A 169 10.95 3.15 25.18
N LEU A 170 10.27 4.16 24.61
CA LEU A 170 9.47 4.00 23.39
C LEU A 170 10.32 3.63 22.18
N GLN A 171 11.51 4.23 22.06
CA GLN A 171 12.46 3.89 21.00
C GLN A 171 12.94 2.46 21.16
N SER A 172 13.32 2.01 22.37
CA SER A 172 13.77 0.63 22.59
C SER A 172 12.73 -0.42 22.14
N VAL A 173 11.43 -0.16 22.41
CA VAL A 173 10.33 -1.02 21.97
C VAL A 173 10.21 -1.03 20.44
N ARG A 174 10.28 0.14 19.80
CA ARG A 174 10.25 0.26 18.32
C ARG A 174 11.44 -0.46 17.69
N TRP A 175 12.64 -0.27 18.21
CA TRP A 175 13.86 -0.96 17.77
C TRP A 175 13.76 -2.47 17.96
N ALA A 176 13.17 -2.95 19.06
CA ALA A 176 12.95 -4.39 19.27
C ALA A 176 11.95 -4.99 18.27
N ILE A 177 10.84 -4.30 17.99
CA ILE A 177 9.86 -4.73 16.98
C ILE A 177 10.49 -4.73 15.59
N GLY A 178 11.18 -3.65 15.21
CA GLY A 178 11.89 -3.54 13.94
C GLY A 178 13.03 -4.55 13.81
N GLY A 179 13.74 -4.84 14.90
CA GLY A 179 14.76 -5.87 15.00
C GLY A 179 14.21 -7.28 14.78
N LYS A 180 13.05 -7.61 15.36
CA LYS A 180 12.37 -8.89 15.12
C LYS A 180 11.96 -9.05 13.66
N LEU A 181 11.36 -8.02 13.07
CA LEU A 181 10.93 -8.05 11.67
C LEU A 181 12.12 -8.11 10.70
N SER A 182 13.13 -7.29 10.92
CA SER A 182 14.36 -7.30 10.11
C SER A 182 15.17 -8.58 10.29
N GLY A 183 15.12 -9.22 11.45
CA GLY A 183 15.72 -10.53 11.73
C GLY A 183 15.15 -11.68 10.87
N LEU A 184 13.90 -11.53 10.41
CA LEU A 184 13.26 -12.48 9.47
C LEU A 184 13.77 -12.31 8.03
N ILE A 185 14.30 -11.14 7.68
CA ILE A 185 14.71 -10.77 6.31
C ILE A 185 16.24 -10.70 6.19
N SER A 186 16.93 -10.40 7.28
CA SER A 186 18.37 -10.15 7.33
C SER A 186 18.98 -10.61 8.66
N ARG A 187 20.24 -11.03 8.63
CA ARG A 187 21.07 -11.20 9.84
C ARG A 187 21.56 -9.83 10.32
N GLY A 188 21.98 -9.77 11.59
CA GLY A 188 22.51 -8.55 12.22
C GLY A 188 23.45 -7.75 11.31
N GLY A 189 23.24 -6.43 11.27
CA GLY A 189 23.94 -5.52 10.37
C GLY A 189 23.41 -5.51 8.93
N TRP A 190 22.10 -5.68 8.73
CA TRP A 190 21.44 -5.60 7.40
C TRP A 190 21.95 -6.60 6.36
N ARG A 191 22.50 -7.73 6.79
CA ARG A 191 23.01 -8.77 5.88
C ARG A 191 21.82 -9.61 5.38
N PRO A 192 21.43 -9.55 4.09
CA PRO A 192 20.24 -10.25 3.62
C PRO A 192 20.35 -11.77 3.85
N LEU A 193 19.26 -12.40 4.30
CA LEU A 193 19.17 -13.85 4.37
C LEU A 193 19.07 -14.42 2.93
N GLY A 194 19.92 -15.39 2.60
CA GLY A 194 19.93 -16.05 1.28
C GLY A 194 20.86 -15.45 0.22
N VAL A 195 21.25 -14.17 0.33
CA VAL A 195 22.24 -13.56 -0.57
C VAL A 195 23.65 -13.75 -0.01
N LYS A 196 24.25 -14.92 -0.25
CA LYS A 196 25.69 -15.10 -0.05
C LYS A 196 26.41 -14.31 -1.14
N ASN A 197 26.97 -13.16 -0.81
CA ASN A 197 27.91 -12.49 -1.71
C ASN A 197 29.06 -13.47 -1.99
N LYS A 198 29.06 -14.07 -3.19
CA LYS A 198 30.03 -15.11 -3.58
C LYS A 198 31.47 -14.60 -3.46
N LYS A 199 31.68 -13.29 -3.68
CA LYS A 199 32.98 -12.61 -3.61
C LYS A 199 33.40 -12.17 -2.21
N SER A 200 32.63 -12.48 -1.17
CA SER A 200 33.08 -12.17 0.19
C SER A 200 34.22 -13.12 0.57
N ILE A 201 35.28 -12.60 1.19
CA ILE A 201 36.42 -13.37 1.72
C ILE A 201 35.94 -14.56 2.57
N SER A 202 34.85 -14.37 3.34
CA SER A 202 34.26 -15.43 4.16
C SER A 202 33.61 -16.57 3.38
N ASN A 203 33.17 -16.32 2.13
CA ASN A 203 32.62 -17.33 1.23
C ASN A 203 33.68 -17.93 0.31
N GLU A 204 34.62 -17.13 -0.20
CA GLU A 204 35.75 -17.61 -1.05
C GLU A 204 36.74 -18.46 -0.26
N LYS A 205 36.88 -18.19 1.05
CA LYS A 205 37.74 -18.94 1.97
C LYS A 205 39.16 -19.16 1.42
N PRO A 206 39.89 -18.09 1.05
CA PRO A 206 41.22 -18.19 0.43
C PRO A 206 42.26 -18.92 1.31
N TRP A 207 42.04 -18.97 2.62
CA TRP A 207 42.89 -19.76 3.53
C TRP A 207 42.86 -21.27 3.23
N ILE A 208 41.78 -21.79 2.63
CA ILE A 208 41.71 -23.20 2.22
C ILE A 208 42.69 -23.47 1.06
N SER A 209 42.71 -22.62 0.04
CA SER A 209 43.65 -22.78 -1.08
C SER A 209 45.11 -22.55 -0.67
N LEU A 210 45.32 -21.71 0.33
CA LEU A 210 46.65 -21.44 0.91
C LEU A 210 47.07 -22.47 1.98
N GLY A 211 46.23 -23.46 2.32
CA GLY A 211 46.55 -24.50 3.30
C GLY A 211 46.76 -24.00 4.73
N VAL A 212 46.23 -22.83 5.09
CA VAL A 212 46.39 -22.21 6.41
C VAL A 212 45.06 -22.08 7.14
N SER A 213 45.10 -21.94 8.47
CA SER A 213 43.89 -21.69 9.24
C SER A 213 43.35 -20.27 8.97
N ARG A 214 42.02 -20.12 9.06
CA ARG A 214 41.33 -18.82 8.91
C ARG A 214 41.93 -17.72 9.78
N SER A 215 42.24 -18.03 11.04
CA SER A 215 42.82 -17.06 11.97
C SER A 215 44.24 -16.63 11.58
N THR A 216 45.04 -17.56 11.04
CA THR A 216 46.40 -17.26 10.59
C THR A 216 46.37 -16.40 9.33
N TRP A 217 45.43 -16.67 8.41
CA TRP A 217 45.24 -15.85 7.21
C TRP A 217 44.88 -14.39 7.54
N TYR A 218 43.89 -14.15 8.40
CA TYR A 218 43.53 -12.77 8.79
C TYR A 218 44.64 -12.04 9.55
N ARG A 219 45.47 -12.77 10.32
CA ARG A 219 46.64 -12.18 10.98
C ARG A 219 47.68 -11.73 9.95
N ARG A 220 47.96 -12.53 8.93
CA ARG A 220 48.91 -12.18 7.85
C ARG A 220 48.40 -11.04 6.97
N TYR A 221 47.13 -11.10 6.59
CA TYR A 221 46.46 -10.08 5.76
C TYR A 221 46.43 -8.68 6.38
N LYS A 222 46.61 -8.54 7.70
CA LYS A 222 46.65 -7.24 8.38
C LYS A 222 47.99 -6.52 8.23
N TYR A 223 49.03 -7.21 7.76
CA TYR A 223 50.39 -6.69 7.60
C TYR A 223 50.85 -6.62 6.14
N GLU A 224 49.95 -6.92 5.19
CA GLU A 224 50.07 -6.58 3.77
C GLU A 224 49.35 -5.25 3.50
#